data_AF-A0A4Q3KYR4-F1
#
_entry.id   AF-A0A4Q3KYR4-F1
#
_cell.length_a   1.000
_cell.length_b   1.000
_cell.length_c   1.000
_cell.angle_alpha   90.00
_cell.angle_beta   90.00
_cell.angle_gamma   90.00
#
_symmetry.space_group_name_H-M   'P 1'
#
loop_
_entity.id
_entity.type
_entity.pdbx_description
1 polymer ?
#
loop_
_entity_poly.entity_id
_entity_poly.type
_entity_poly.pdbx_seq_one_letter_code
_entity_poly.pdbx_strand_id
1 'polypeptide(L)'
;MSLNRWQAAVVTLLAALQLAAFALQLILGFRPFGRPPQRVPLSWDMFAVRVERCALSWRPPVVLGGRRLPNLQALGMALEWDAVLNGIGAYEDLARRVCATSRQKGAAQLRCFVPEGHEVLRDIACP
;
A
#
# COMPACT_ATOMS: atom_id res chain seq x y z
N MET A 1 -2.83 -15.46 -47.42
CA MET A 1 -1.41 -15.08 -47.24
C MET A 1 -0.71 -16.18 -46.45
N SER A 2 0.17 -16.96 -47.09
CA SER A 2 0.97 -17.97 -46.38
C SER A 2 2.18 -17.29 -45.74
N LEU A 3 2.37 -17.47 -44.43
CA LEU A 3 3.58 -17.03 -43.73
C LEU A 3 4.81 -17.71 -44.34
N ASN A 4 5.85 -16.94 -44.63
CA ASN A 4 7.12 -17.53 -45.06
C ASN A 4 7.77 -18.28 -43.88
N ARG A 5 8.71 -19.20 -44.18
CA ARG A 5 9.34 -20.08 -43.16
C ARG A 5 9.97 -19.31 -42.00
N TRP A 6 10.49 -18.09 -42.24
CA TRP A 6 11.08 -17.24 -41.22
C TRP A 6 10.02 -16.62 -40.30
N GLN A 7 8.94 -16.13 -40.88
CA GLN A 7 7.82 -15.59 -40.10
C GLN A 7 7.17 -16.67 -39.24
N ALA A 8 7.01 -17.89 -39.78
CA ALA A 8 6.51 -19.02 -39.02
C ALA A 8 7.44 -19.38 -37.85
N ALA A 9 8.76 -19.38 -38.05
CA ALA A 9 9.74 -19.63 -37.00
C ALA A 9 9.68 -18.57 -35.89
N VAL A 10 9.61 -17.28 -36.26
CA VAL A 10 9.52 -16.16 -35.29
C VAL A 10 8.22 -16.24 -34.48
N VAL A 11 7.09 -16.51 -35.13
CA VAL A 11 5.79 -16.67 -34.43
C VAL A 11 5.84 -17.84 -33.46
N THR A 12 6.43 -18.96 -33.86
CA THR A 12 6.57 -20.16 -33.02
C THR A 12 7.46 -19.88 -31.81
N LEU A 13 8.58 -19.17 -32.01
CA LEU A 13 9.49 -18.78 -30.93
C LEU A 13 8.81 -17.84 -29.92
N LEU A 14 8.08 -16.82 -30.40
CA LEU A 14 7.33 -15.90 -29.55
C LEU A 14 6.24 -16.61 -28.76
N ALA A 15 5.51 -17.52 -29.40
CA ALA A 15 4.49 -18.32 -28.74
C ALA A 15 5.10 -19.21 -27.63
N ALA A 16 6.25 -19.84 -27.89
CA ALA A 16 6.95 -20.65 -26.90
C ALA A 16 7.43 -19.82 -25.69
N LEU A 17 8.00 -18.63 -25.93
CA LEU A 17 8.42 -17.71 -24.87
C LEU A 17 7.23 -17.25 -24.02
N GLN A 18 6.11 -16.91 -24.66
CA GLN A 18 4.90 -16.49 -23.95
C GLN A 18 4.34 -17.63 -23.09
N LEU A 19 4.34 -18.85 -23.62
CA LEU A 19 3.83 -20.03 -22.92
C LEU A 19 4.72 -20.41 -21.73
N ALA A 20 6.05 -20.28 -21.88
CA ALA A 20 7.00 -20.45 -20.79
C ALA A 20 6.83 -19.38 -19.69
N ALA A 21 6.65 -18.12 -20.07
CA ALA A 21 6.39 -17.03 -19.12
C ALA A 21 5.08 -17.26 -18.36
N PHE A 22 4.02 -17.69 -19.05
CA PHE A 22 2.73 -17.99 -18.42
C PHE A 22 2.82 -19.19 -17.47
N ALA A 23 3.53 -20.26 -17.87
CA ALA A 23 3.77 -21.41 -17.00
C ALA A 23 4.55 -21.01 -15.74
N LEU A 24 5.58 -20.16 -15.89
CA LEU A 24 6.33 -19.63 -14.75
C LEU A 24 5.45 -18.80 -13.82
N GLN A 25 4.57 -17.95 -14.37
CA GLN A 25 3.61 -17.17 -13.57
C GLN A 25 2.66 -18.08 -12.77
N LEU A 26 2.17 -19.17 -13.38
CA LEU A 26 1.33 -20.15 -12.67
C LEU A 26 2.10 -20.88 -11.56
N ILE A 27 3.35 -21.29 -11.80
CA ILE A 27 4.22 -21.92 -10.78
C ILE A 27 4.48 -20.94 -9.64
N LEU A 28 4.65 -19.65 -9.94
CA LEU A 28 4.83 -18.57 -8.97
C LEU A 28 3.53 -18.12 -8.29
N GLY A 29 2.40 -18.77 -8.58
CA GLY A 29 1.14 -18.59 -7.86
C GLY A 29 0.18 -17.56 -8.44
N PHE A 30 0.45 -17.02 -9.63
CA PHE A 30 -0.50 -16.16 -10.33
C PHE A 30 -1.74 -16.97 -10.74
N ARG A 31 -2.94 -16.49 -10.39
CA ARG A 31 -4.23 -17.17 -10.66
C ARG A 31 -5.10 -16.27 -11.53
N PRO A 32 -5.08 -16.41 -12.87
CA PRO A 32 -5.78 -15.50 -13.78
C PRO A 32 -7.32 -15.51 -13.62
N PHE A 33 -7.89 -16.58 -13.07
CA PHE A 33 -9.34 -16.74 -12.87
C PHE A 33 -9.71 -17.18 -11.43
N GLY A 34 -8.78 -17.09 -10.48
CA GLY A 34 -9.01 -17.46 -9.08
C GLY A 34 -9.49 -16.26 -8.25
N ARG A 35 -10.17 -16.53 -7.12
CA ARG A 35 -10.30 -15.50 -6.07
C ARG A 35 -8.89 -15.05 -5.68
N PRO A 36 -8.64 -13.73 -5.56
CA PRO A 36 -7.30 -13.21 -5.31
C PRO A 36 -6.71 -13.88 -4.07
N PRO A 37 -5.49 -14.44 -4.13
CA PRO A 37 -4.83 -14.98 -2.95
C PRO A 37 -4.66 -13.86 -1.92
N GLN A 38 -4.75 -14.19 -0.63
CA GLN A 38 -4.25 -13.28 0.40
C GLN A 38 -2.78 -12.97 0.05
N ARG A 39 -2.51 -11.67 -0.14
CA ARG A 39 -1.40 -11.10 -0.92
C ARG A 39 -0.07 -11.80 -0.67
N VAL A 40 0.59 -12.23 -1.75
CA VAL A 40 1.94 -12.82 -1.73
C VAL A 40 2.98 -11.70 -1.93
N PRO A 41 4.12 -11.68 -1.22
CA PRO A 41 4.96 -10.49 -1.06
C PRO A 41 5.92 -10.18 -2.23
N LEU A 42 5.68 -10.69 -3.43
CA LEU A 42 6.65 -10.56 -4.53
C LEU A 42 6.05 -9.92 -5.80
N SER A 43 6.39 -8.64 -5.93
CA SER A 43 7.05 -7.98 -7.08
C SER A 43 6.26 -7.37 -8.25
N TRP A 44 4.95 -7.54 -8.42
CA TRP A 44 4.19 -6.74 -9.41
C TRP A 44 2.94 -6.05 -8.86
N ASP A 45 2.24 -6.66 -7.89
CA ASP A 45 1.18 -5.97 -7.15
C ASP A 45 1.72 -4.85 -6.25
N MET A 46 3.04 -4.80 -6.00
CA MET A 46 3.67 -3.65 -5.35
C MET A 46 3.56 -2.34 -6.15
N PHE A 47 3.35 -2.43 -7.48
CA PHE A 47 3.09 -1.27 -8.33
C PHE A 47 1.60 -1.01 -8.58
N ALA A 48 0.73 -2.01 -8.39
CA ALA A 48 -0.72 -1.89 -8.54
C ALA A 48 -1.42 -1.48 -7.22
N VAL A 49 -0.75 -1.69 -6.07
CA VAL A 49 -1.20 -1.17 -4.78
C VAL A 49 -0.76 0.28 -4.69
N ARG A 50 -1.72 1.16 -4.98
CA ARG A 50 -1.74 2.60 -4.74
C ARG A 50 -1.19 2.92 -3.33
N VAL A 51 0.11 3.14 -3.19
CA VAL A 51 0.73 3.43 -1.88
C VAL A 51 0.39 4.87 -1.50
N GLU A 52 -0.68 5.06 -0.73
CA GLU A 52 -0.94 6.32 -0.03
C GLU A 52 0.00 6.42 1.17
N ARG A 53 1.20 7.00 0.97
CA ARG A 53 2.11 7.27 2.09
C ARG A 53 1.49 8.35 2.97
N CYS A 54 0.93 7.96 4.10
CA CYS A 54 0.31 8.87 5.06
C CYS A 54 1.22 9.13 6.27
N ALA A 55 1.49 10.39 6.56
CA ALA A 55 2.10 10.85 7.79
C ALA A 55 1.00 11.35 8.75
N LEU A 56 0.97 10.80 9.96
CA LEU A 56 0.05 11.22 11.01
C LEU A 56 0.82 11.92 12.13
N SER A 57 0.36 13.11 12.50
CA SER A 57 0.93 13.93 13.57
C SER A 57 -0.15 14.45 14.51
N TRP A 58 0.22 14.77 15.74
CA TRP A 58 -0.71 15.32 16.73
C TRP A 58 -0.24 16.68 17.22
N ARG A 59 -1.19 17.61 17.37
CA ARG A 59 -0.99 18.96 17.92
C ARG A 59 -2.04 19.22 19.01
N PRO A 60 -1.64 19.30 20.30
CA PRO A 60 -0.30 19.10 20.84
C PRO A 60 0.20 17.63 20.68
N PRO A 61 1.48 17.31 20.95
CA PRO A 61 1.94 15.91 20.94
C PRO A 61 1.23 15.07 22.01
N VAL A 62 0.78 13.86 21.64
CA VAL A 62 0.09 12.92 22.56
C VAL A 62 1.05 12.31 23.55
N VAL A 63 0.57 12.01 24.75
CA VAL A 63 1.33 11.27 25.76
C VAL A 63 0.71 9.89 25.90
N LEU A 64 1.47 8.84 25.54
CA LEU A 64 1.08 7.44 25.70
C LEU A 64 2.17 6.70 26.47
N GLY A 65 1.78 6.01 27.55
CA GLY A 65 2.72 5.23 28.36
C GLY A 65 3.90 6.05 28.91
N GLY A 66 3.68 7.33 29.25
CA GLY A 66 4.73 8.23 29.74
C GLY A 66 5.67 8.80 28.65
N ARG A 67 5.47 8.44 27.37
CA ARG A 67 6.24 8.97 26.24
C ARG A 67 5.44 10.02 25.48
N ARG A 68 6.11 11.10 25.10
CA ARG A 68 5.55 12.15 24.25
C ARG A 68 5.74 11.79 22.78
N LEU A 69 4.65 11.76 22.03
CA LEU A 69 4.58 11.31 20.65
C LEU A 69 4.04 12.46 19.79
N PRO A 70 4.92 13.19 19.08
CA PRO A 70 4.48 14.23 18.15
C PRO A 70 3.86 13.66 16.87
N ASN A 71 4.21 12.43 16.53
CA ASN A 71 3.80 11.77 15.30
C ASN A 71 3.84 10.25 15.44
N LEU A 72 3.28 9.56 14.46
CA LEU A 72 3.16 8.10 14.47
C LEU A 72 4.54 7.42 14.45
N GLN A 73 5.52 8.00 13.77
CA GLN A 73 6.88 7.48 13.67
C GLN A 73 7.60 7.45 15.01
N ALA A 74 7.24 8.32 15.95
CA ALA A 74 7.79 8.32 17.30
C ALA A 74 7.43 7.05 18.11
N LEU A 75 6.46 6.26 17.66
CA LEU A 75 6.16 4.93 18.22
C LEU A 75 7.16 3.85 17.76
N GLY A 76 8.13 4.19 16.91
CA GLY A 76 9.07 3.23 16.34
C GLY A 76 8.42 2.30 15.31
N MET A 77 7.17 2.58 14.92
CA MET A 77 6.53 1.92 13.80
C MET A 77 7.21 2.39 12.52
N ALA A 78 7.95 1.50 11.87
CA ALA A 78 8.40 1.73 10.52
C ALA A 78 7.15 1.92 9.64
N LEU A 79 7.13 2.95 8.80
CA LEU A 79 6.15 3.10 7.70
C LEU A 79 6.41 2.06 6.59
N GLU A 80 6.76 0.85 6.99
CA GLU A 80 6.75 -0.27 6.09
C GLU A 80 5.30 -0.64 5.82
N TRP A 81 5.10 -1.30 4.68
CA TRP A 81 3.83 -1.78 4.16
C TRP A 81 3.06 -2.57 5.22
N ASP A 82 2.28 -1.87 6.04
CA ASP A 82 1.45 -2.50 7.05
C ASP A 82 0.07 -2.76 6.45
N ALA A 83 -0.32 -4.04 6.38
CA ALA A 83 -1.64 -4.44 5.94
C ALA A 83 -2.77 -3.82 6.81
N VAL A 84 -2.43 -3.35 8.02
CA VAL A 84 -3.34 -2.69 8.97
C VAL A 84 -3.58 -1.21 8.63
N LEU A 85 -2.59 -0.51 8.05
CA LEU A 85 -2.67 0.92 7.71
C LEU A 85 -2.54 1.12 6.19
N ASN A 86 -3.53 0.63 5.45
CA ASN A 86 -3.50 0.53 3.99
C ASN A 86 -4.28 1.62 3.24
N GLY A 87 -4.64 2.73 3.91
CA GLY A 87 -5.30 3.89 3.29
C GLY A 87 -5.73 4.96 4.29
N ILE A 88 -6.15 6.12 3.79
CA ILE A 88 -6.54 7.30 4.61
C ILE A 88 -7.47 6.95 5.77
N GLY A 89 -8.52 6.15 5.54
CA GLY A 89 -9.50 5.80 6.58
C GLY A 89 -8.89 5.07 7.78
N ALA A 90 -7.93 4.17 7.56
CA ALA A 90 -7.27 3.44 8.63
C ALA A 90 -6.42 4.38 9.52
N TYR A 91 -5.76 5.38 8.90
CA TYR A 91 -5.03 6.42 9.63
C TYR A 91 -5.97 7.35 10.39
N GLU A 92 -7.13 7.71 9.84
CA GLU A 92 -8.13 8.52 10.53
C GLU A 92 -8.68 7.81 11.77
N ASP A 93 -8.98 6.52 11.65
CA ASP A 93 -9.47 5.72 12.77
C ASP A 93 -8.40 5.54 13.85
N LEU A 94 -7.13 5.35 13.44
CA LEU A 94 -6.02 5.31 14.37
C LEU A 94 -5.85 6.64 15.11
N ALA A 95 -5.92 7.76 14.39
CA ALA A 95 -5.84 9.10 14.98
C ALA A 95 -6.92 9.30 16.06
N ARG A 96 -8.17 8.92 15.75
CA ARG A 96 -9.30 8.97 16.69
C ARG A 96 -9.09 8.08 17.90
N ARG A 97 -8.62 6.84 17.71
CA ARG A 97 -8.32 5.92 18.82
C ARG A 97 -7.22 6.46 19.73
N VAL A 98 -6.15 7.00 19.15
CA VAL A 98 -5.03 7.58 19.91
C VAL A 98 -5.49 8.80 20.69
N CYS A 99 -6.29 9.68 20.09
CA CYS A 99 -6.86 10.83 20.78
C CYS A 99 -7.78 10.42 21.94
N ALA A 100 -8.67 9.45 21.74
CA ALA A 100 -9.53 8.93 22.81
C ALA A 100 -8.72 8.28 23.95
N THR A 101 -7.71 7.48 23.61
CA THR A 101 -6.89 6.75 24.61
C THR A 101 -6.01 7.70 25.42
N SER A 102 -5.41 8.70 24.78
CA SER A 102 -4.58 9.71 25.45
C SER A 102 -5.40 10.81 26.14
N ARG A 103 -6.73 10.83 25.94
CA ARG A 103 -7.64 11.93 26.35
C ARG A 103 -7.12 13.30 25.93
N GLN A 104 -6.48 13.35 24.77
CA GLN A 104 -5.88 14.58 24.29
C GLN A 104 -6.91 15.47 23.61
N LYS A 105 -6.92 16.75 24.00
CA LYS A 105 -7.62 17.82 23.29
C LYS A 105 -6.73 18.43 22.21
N GLY A 106 -7.30 18.76 21.06
CA GLY A 106 -6.61 19.46 19.98
C GLY A 106 -6.95 18.88 18.62
N ALA A 107 -5.95 18.67 17.77
CA ALA A 107 -6.14 18.07 16.46
C ALA A 107 -5.02 17.08 16.12
N ALA A 108 -5.37 16.06 15.35
CA ALA A 108 -4.41 15.25 14.61
C ALA A 108 -4.40 15.71 13.15
N GLN A 109 -3.21 15.83 12.56
CA GLN A 109 -3.05 16.19 11.16
C GLN A 109 -2.55 14.97 10.40
N LEU A 110 -3.32 14.56 9.41
CA LEU A 110 -3.04 13.49 8.48
C LEU A 110 -2.64 14.09 7.13
N ARG A 111 -1.48 13.67 6.63
CA ARG A 111 -0.93 14.10 5.35
C ARG A 111 -0.65 12.88 4.50
N CYS A 112 -1.39 12.68 3.42
CA CYS A 112 -1.26 11.53 2.54
C CYS A 112 -0.83 11.95 1.13
N PHE A 113 0.10 11.22 0.54
CA PHE A 113 0.45 11.36 -0.87
C PHE A 113 -0.33 10.34 -1.68
N VAL A 114 -1.21 10.79 -2.56
CA VAL A 114 -1.98 9.87 -3.40
C VAL A 114 -1.20 9.49 -4.67
N PRO A 115 -1.54 8.38 -5.34
CA PRO A 115 -0.89 7.93 -6.57
C PRO A 115 -0.86 8.98 -7.69
N GLU A 116 -1.88 9.84 -7.73
CA GLU A 116 -2.01 10.93 -8.69
C GLU A 116 -1.03 12.09 -8.40
N GLY A 117 -0.20 11.98 -7.35
CA GLY A 117 0.89 12.91 -7.03
C GLY A 117 0.48 14.14 -6.23
N HIS A 118 -0.80 14.27 -5.86
CA HIS A 118 -1.25 15.35 -5.01
C HIS A 118 -1.22 14.98 -3.53
N GLU A 119 -1.12 16.00 -2.69
CA GLU A 119 -1.12 15.88 -1.24
C GLU A 119 -2.54 16.07 -0.72
N VAL A 120 -3.02 15.11 0.07
CA VAL A 120 -4.28 15.20 0.79
C VAL A 120 -3.95 15.51 2.25
N LEU A 121 -4.40 16.68 2.70
CA LEU A 121 -4.29 17.12 4.09
C LEU A 121 -5.66 17.01 4.77
N ARG A 122 -5.68 16.41 5.96
CA ARG A 122 -6.87 16.28 6.79
C ARG A 122 -6.57 16.61 8.23
N ASP A 123 -7.36 17.53 8.79
CA ASP A 123 -7.33 17.83 10.20
C ASP A 123 -8.48 17.07 10.90
N ILE A 124 -8.12 16.31 11.92
CA ILE A 124 -9.01 15.43 12.67
C ILE A 124 -9.11 16.01 14.07
N ALA A 125 -10.29 16.48 14.44
CA ALA A 125 -10.53 17.00 15.78
C ALA A 125 -10.38 15.90 16.83
N CYS A 126 -9.66 16.20 17.91
CA CYS A 126 -9.50 15.32 19.05
C CYS A 126 -10.35 15.88 20.21
N PRO A 127 -11.47 15.20 20.55
CA PRO A 127 -12.44 15.67 21.53
C PRO A 127 -11.89 15.68 22.98
#